data_AF-A0A157ZRZ9-F1
#
_entry.id   AF-A0A157ZRZ9-F1
#
_cell.length_a   1.000
_cell.length_b   1.000
_cell.length_c   1.000
_cell.angle_alpha   90.00
_cell.angle_beta   90.00
_cell.angle_gamma   90.00
#
_symmetry.space_group_name_H-M   'P 1'
#
loop_
_entity.id
_entity.type
_entity.pdbx_description
1 polymer ?
#
loop_
_entity_poly.entity_id
_entity_poly.type
_entity_poly.pdbx_seq_one_letter_code
_entity_poly.pdbx_strand_id
1 'polypeptide(L)'
;MPEELLSTQAAAELVDEAIPEAGGSAYWSRVLTNNRREERNPPHRIPFERIGTGAFYRREDVAAFIEFEKSRRLGVLKLSGRAAEAIRAFGIGEKGGSASGRKLNVSAVTLQLDQTTGARFVQLVTSDPLMVYRLELGEAKALAKELADVVHAGERGAR
;
A
#
# COMPACT_ATOMS: atom_id res chain seq x y z
N MET A 1 -11.15 29.13 9.08
CA MET A 1 -12.31 28.37 9.58
C MET A 1 -11.78 27.42 10.64
N PRO A 2 -12.38 27.29 11.84
CA PRO A 2 -11.91 26.34 12.83
C PRO A 2 -11.91 24.92 12.22
N GLU A 3 -10.84 24.15 12.44
CA GLU A 3 -10.73 22.76 11.97
C GLU A 3 -11.87 21.95 12.60
N GLU A 4 -12.86 21.57 11.80
CA GLU A 4 -14.03 20.86 12.31
C GLU A 4 -13.68 19.38 12.52
N LEU A 5 -13.65 18.97 13.79
CA LEU A 5 -13.42 17.60 14.21
C LEU A 5 -14.75 16.86 14.38
N LEU A 6 -14.90 15.78 13.62
CA LEU A 6 -16.07 14.90 13.62
C LEU A 6 -15.84 13.72 14.56
N SER A 7 -16.81 13.41 15.41
CA SER A 7 -16.80 12.15 16.15
C SER A 7 -16.87 10.96 15.18
N THR A 8 -16.53 9.76 15.63
CA THR A 8 -16.69 8.53 14.81
C THR A 8 -18.12 8.38 14.27
N GLN A 9 -19.13 8.75 15.05
CA GLN A 9 -20.52 8.68 14.62
C GLN A 9 -20.84 9.73 13.55
N ALA A 10 -20.44 10.98 13.76
CA ALA A 10 -20.67 12.06 12.79
C ALA A 10 -19.91 11.83 11.47
N ALA A 11 -18.68 11.29 11.55
CA ALA A 11 -17.94 10.88 10.36
C ALA A 11 -18.67 9.74 9.63
N ALA A 12 -19.18 8.75 10.35
CA ALA A 12 -19.91 7.63 9.75
C ALA A 12 -21.22 8.07 9.06
N GLU A 13 -21.95 9.02 9.63
CA GLU A 13 -23.13 9.63 9.03
C GLU A 13 -22.76 10.37 7.73
N LEU A 14 -21.67 11.13 7.73
CA LEU A 14 -21.17 11.81 6.53
C LEU A 14 -20.78 10.82 5.42
N VAL A 15 -20.17 9.68 5.77
CA VAL A 15 -19.85 8.64 4.78
C VAL A 15 -21.14 7.99 4.24
N ASP A 16 -22.10 7.69 5.10
CA ASP A 16 -23.37 7.05 4.71
C ASP A 16 -24.20 7.92 3.77
N GLU A 17 -24.25 9.23 4.04
CA GLU A 17 -24.93 10.20 3.17
C GLU A 17 -24.32 10.21 1.76
N ALA A 18 -23.00 10.11 1.66
CA ALA A 18 -22.29 10.10 0.38
C ALA A 18 -22.28 8.72 -0.30
N ILE A 19 -22.34 7.64 0.48
CA ILE A 19 -22.21 6.25 0.03
C ILE A 19 -23.15 5.36 0.86
N PRO A 20 -24.44 5.29 0.48
CA PRO A 20 -25.41 4.51 1.24
C PRO A 20 -25.10 3.00 1.21
N GLU A 21 -25.18 2.37 2.38
CA GLU A 21 -24.92 0.94 2.54
C GLU A 21 -26.01 0.19 3.32
N ALA A 22 -26.09 -1.12 3.10
CA ALA A 22 -26.94 -1.99 3.91
C ALA A 22 -26.42 -2.03 5.36
N GLY A 23 -27.05 -1.26 6.24
CA GLY A 23 -26.63 -1.06 7.63
C GLY A 23 -26.31 0.39 8.01
N GLY A 24 -26.38 1.32 7.04
CA GLY A 24 -26.30 2.76 7.27
C GLY A 24 -25.03 3.24 7.98
N SER A 25 -25.15 4.35 8.71
CA SER A 25 -24.06 4.89 9.54
C SER A 25 -23.47 3.90 10.55
N ALA A 26 -24.24 2.91 11.03
CA ALA A 26 -23.73 1.88 11.93
C ALA A 26 -22.70 0.96 11.27
N TYR A 27 -22.88 0.65 9.98
CA TYR A 27 -21.89 -0.06 9.19
C TYR A 27 -20.58 0.76 9.09
N TRP A 28 -20.69 2.02 8.71
CA TRP A 28 -19.54 2.91 8.53
C TRP A 28 -18.81 3.19 9.84
N SER A 29 -19.52 3.32 10.96
CA SER A 29 -18.91 3.47 12.28
C SER A 29 -18.03 2.28 12.66
N ARG A 30 -18.45 1.06 12.30
CA ARG A 30 -17.63 -0.16 12.45
C ARG A 30 -16.43 -0.15 11.52
N VAL A 31 -16.59 0.29 10.28
CA VAL A 31 -15.48 0.43 9.31
C VAL A 31 -14.44 1.40 9.84
N LEU A 32 -14.83 2.60 10.28
CA LEU A 32 -13.94 3.60 10.89
C LEU A 32 -13.25 3.06 12.15
N THR A 33 -13.97 2.26 12.95
CA THR A 33 -13.42 1.58 14.13
C THR A 33 -12.36 0.55 13.78
N ASN A 34 -12.56 -0.19 12.70
CA ASN A 34 -11.57 -1.14 12.22
C ASN A 34 -10.41 -0.45 11.52
N ASN A 35 -10.64 0.70 10.89
CA ASN A 35 -9.63 1.49 10.18
C ASN A 35 -8.53 1.99 11.11
N ARG A 36 -8.92 2.48 12.30
CA ARG A 36 -8.00 3.01 13.32
C ARG A 36 -7.25 1.96 14.14
N ARG A 37 -7.56 0.67 13.97
CA ARG A 37 -6.88 -0.42 14.68
C ARG A 37 -5.52 -0.67 14.04
N GLU A 38 -4.48 -0.69 14.88
CA GLU A 38 -3.09 -0.86 14.43
C GLU A 38 -2.88 -2.27 13.85
N GLU A 39 -3.54 -3.28 14.43
CA GLU A 39 -3.47 -4.67 13.98
C GLU A 39 -4.22 -4.94 12.66
N ARG A 40 -4.91 -3.94 12.11
CA ARG A 40 -5.65 -4.02 10.85
C ARG A 40 -4.92 -3.23 9.76
N ASN A 41 -4.96 -3.74 8.54
CA ASN A 41 -4.44 -3.08 7.33
C ASN A 41 -5.60 -2.72 6.39
N PRO A 42 -6.33 -1.62 6.67
CA PRO A 42 -7.38 -1.15 5.77
C PRO A 42 -6.77 -0.63 4.46
N PRO A 43 -7.51 -0.67 3.33
CA PRO A 43 -7.02 -0.19 2.03
C PRO A 43 -6.61 1.30 2.02
N HIS A 44 -7.27 2.12 2.83
CA HIS A 44 -6.93 3.53 3.05
C HIS A 44 -7.06 3.84 4.53
N ARG A 45 -5.96 4.20 5.22
CA ARG A 45 -6.01 4.66 6.61
C ARG A 45 -6.44 6.12 6.66
N ILE A 46 -7.40 6.42 7.52
CA ILE A 46 -7.87 7.78 7.76
C ILE A 46 -7.15 8.31 9.01
N PRO A 47 -6.46 9.46 8.91
CA PRO A 47 -5.92 10.14 10.09
C PRO A 47 -7.03 10.43 11.11
N PHE A 48 -6.70 10.29 12.39
CA PHE A 48 -7.62 10.61 13.48
C PHE A 48 -6.85 11.15 14.67
N GLU A 49 -7.53 11.96 15.46
CA GLU A 49 -7.03 12.55 16.68
C GLU A 49 -7.74 11.90 17.87
N ARG A 50 -7.00 11.61 18.95
CA ARG A 50 -7.58 11.16 20.22
C ARG A 50 -7.75 12.34 21.14
N ILE A 51 -9.00 12.64 21.52
CA ILE A 51 -9.33 13.66 22.51
C ILE A 51 -10.05 12.94 23.65
N GLY A 52 -9.39 12.84 24.81
CA GLY A 52 -9.83 11.98 25.90
C GLY A 52 -9.90 10.50 25.46
N THR A 53 -11.06 9.88 25.65
CA THR A 53 -11.32 8.49 25.21
C THR A 53 -11.91 8.40 23.81
N GLY A 54 -12.23 9.53 23.18
CA GLY A 54 -12.87 9.60 21.87
C GLY A 54 -11.87 9.69 20.71
N ALA A 55 -12.26 9.11 19.57
CA ALA A 55 -11.55 9.25 18.29
C ALA A 55 -12.33 10.22 17.38
N PHE A 56 -11.61 11.20 16.86
CA PHE A 56 -12.14 12.30 16.05
C PHE A 56 -11.40 12.41 14.73
N TYR A 57 -12.11 12.79 13.67
CA TYR A 57 -11.60 12.87 12.31
C TYR A 57 -11.75 14.30 11.81
N ARG A 58 -10.77 14.79 11.06
CA ARG A 58 -10.95 16.05 10.34
C ARG A 58 -11.94 15.81 9.20
N ARG A 59 -12.84 16.77 8.98
CA ARG A 59 -13.83 16.67 7.90
C ARG A 59 -13.19 16.45 6.52
N GLU A 60 -12.04 17.06 6.26
CA GLU A 60 -11.28 16.90 5.01
C GLU A 60 -10.76 15.48 4.79
N ASP A 61 -10.29 14.80 5.85
CA ASP A 61 -9.83 13.41 5.78
C ASP A 61 -10.98 12.44 5.52
N VAL A 62 -12.15 12.70 6.13
CA VAL A 62 -13.37 11.92 5.86
C VAL A 62 -13.83 12.11 4.42
N ALA A 63 -13.77 13.33 3.89
CA ALA A 63 -14.08 13.61 2.48
C ALA A 63 -13.12 12.89 1.53
N ALA A 64 -11.81 12.88 1.82
CA ALA A 64 -10.83 12.13 1.04
C ALA A 64 -11.11 10.62 1.05
N PHE A 65 -11.50 10.07 2.21
CA PHE A 65 -11.93 8.67 2.32
C PHE A 65 -13.19 8.36 1.50
N ILE A 66 -14.18 9.24 1.52
CA ILE A 66 -15.39 9.10 0.70
C ILE A 66 -15.04 9.03 -0.79
N GLU A 67 -14.19 9.92 -1.27
CA GLU A 67 -13.78 9.92 -2.68
C GLU A 67 -12.94 8.67 -3.04
N PHE A 68 -12.07 8.21 -2.14
CA PHE A 68 -11.40 6.92 -2.30
C PHE A 68 -12.41 5.76 -2.39
N GLU A 69 -13.41 5.71 -1.52
CA GLU A 69 -14.36 4.61 -1.45
C GLU A 69 -15.33 4.59 -2.63
N LYS A 70 -15.80 5.76 -3.10
CA LYS A 70 -16.57 5.90 -4.36
C LYS A 70 -15.76 5.40 -5.56
N SER A 71 -14.52 5.83 -5.66
CA SER A 71 -13.65 5.49 -6.79
C SER A 71 -13.21 4.01 -6.78
N ARG A 72 -13.02 3.43 -5.59
CA ARG A 72 -12.84 1.98 -5.37
C ARG A 72 -14.05 1.18 -5.86
N ARG A 73 -15.27 1.63 -5.56
CA ARG A 73 -16.53 0.95 -5.93
C ARG A 73 -16.86 1.04 -7.41
N LEU A 74 -16.57 2.18 -8.02
CA LEU A 74 -16.79 2.39 -9.44
C LEU A 74 -15.76 1.64 -10.30
N GLY A 75 -14.64 1.18 -9.72
CA GLY A 75 -13.53 0.59 -10.50
C GLY A 75 -12.83 1.60 -11.42
N VAL A 76 -13.13 2.91 -11.27
CA VAL A 76 -12.64 4.01 -12.12
C VAL A 76 -11.59 4.86 -11.39
N LEU A 77 -10.65 4.24 -10.67
CA LEU A 77 -9.46 4.97 -10.24
C LEU A 77 -8.53 5.18 -11.44
N LYS A 78 -8.79 6.22 -12.24
CA LYS A 78 -7.77 6.90 -13.06
C LYS A 78 -6.85 7.68 -12.12
N LEU A 79 -5.99 6.97 -11.40
CA LEU A 79 -4.95 7.58 -10.58
C LEU A 79 -3.92 8.23 -11.51
N SER A 80 -3.69 9.54 -11.36
CA SER A 80 -2.60 10.26 -12.02
C SER A 80 -1.58 10.77 -10.99
N GLY A 81 -0.29 10.80 -11.37
CA GLY A 81 0.82 11.26 -10.51
C GLY A 81 1.53 10.17 -9.67
N ARG A 82 2.45 10.59 -8.78
CA ARG A 82 3.30 9.72 -7.92
C ARG A 82 2.51 8.75 -7.02
N ALA A 83 1.31 9.12 -6.60
CA ALA A 83 0.42 8.23 -5.84
C ALA A 83 -0.09 7.05 -6.68
N ALA A 84 -0.26 7.23 -7.99
CA ALA A 84 -0.61 6.18 -8.94
C ALA A 84 0.53 5.18 -9.15
N GLU A 85 1.78 5.67 -9.15
CA GLU A 85 2.98 4.83 -9.23
C GLU A 85 3.16 3.99 -7.97
N ALA A 86 2.95 4.59 -6.79
CA ALA A 86 3.02 3.86 -5.53
C ALA A 86 1.97 2.75 -5.45
N ILE A 87 0.70 3.03 -5.73
CA ILE A 87 -0.36 2.01 -5.67
C ILE A 87 -0.13 0.88 -6.69
N ARG A 88 0.34 1.20 -7.91
CA ARG A 88 0.75 0.19 -8.90
C ARG A 88 1.96 -0.62 -8.48
N ALA A 89 2.94 -0.02 -7.81
CA ALA A 89 4.12 -0.72 -7.29
C ALA A 89 3.74 -1.76 -6.22
N PHE A 90 2.69 -1.51 -5.43
CA PHE A 90 2.12 -2.48 -4.49
C PHE A 90 1.14 -3.47 -5.17
N GLY A 91 0.72 -3.20 -6.41
CA GLY A 91 -0.19 -4.04 -7.22
C GLY A 91 -1.57 -4.21 -6.60
N ILE A 92 -2.02 -3.23 -5.82
CA ILE A 92 -3.32 -3.26 -5.16
C ILE A 92 -4.40 -3.26 -6.26
N GLY A 93 -5.19 -4.34 -6.32
CA GLY A 93 -6.19 -4.56 -7.37
C GLY A 93 -5.73 -5.47 -8.52
N GLU A 94 -4.46 -5.88 -8.54
CA GLU A 94 -3.90 -6.83 -9.52
C GLU A 94 -3.69 -8.21 -8.87
N LYS A 95 -3.76 -9.29 -9.68
CA LYS A 95 -3.63 -10.67 -9.19
C LYS A 95 -2.23 -10.89 -8.60
N GLY A 96 -2.15 -11.09 -7.28
CA GLY A 96 -0.88 -11.30 -6.57
C GLY A 96 -0.25 -10.04 -5.95
N GLY A 97 -0.94 -8.88 -6.02
CA GLY A 97 -0.62 -7.70 -5.24
C GLY A 97 -1.44 -7.59 -3.95
N SER A 98 -0.90 -6.89 -2.97
CA SER A 98 -1.49 -6.75 -1.63
C SER A 98 -1.06 -5.44 -0.97
N ALA A 99 -1.63 -5.12 0.19
CA ALA A 99 -1.20 -3.97 0.98
C ALA A 99 0.27 -4.07 1.46
N SER A 100 0.86 -5.27 1.47
CA SER A 100 2.28 -5.49 1.78
C SER A 100 3.18 -5.58 0.54
N GLY A 101 2.65 -5.25 -0.65
CA GLY A 101 3.39 -5.21 -1.90
C GLY A 101 2.97 -6.29 -2.89
N ARG A 102 3.63 -6.30 -4.05
CA ARG A 102 3.50 -7.34 -5.08
C ARG A 102 4.43 -8.50 -4.78
N LYS A 103 3.98 -9.70 -5.10
CA LYS A 103 4.90 -10.84 -5.18
C LYS A 103 5.96 -10.56 -6.25
N LEU A 104 7.23 -10.59 -5.86
CA LEU A 104 8.35 -10.51 -6.79
C LEU A 104 8.46 -11.84 -7.55
N ASN A 105 8.15 -11.82 -8.85
CA ASN A 105 8.31 -12.98 -9.72
C ASN A 105 9.60 -12.84 -10.53
N VAL A 106 10.70 -13.37 -10.01
CA VAL A 106 11.98 -13.45 -10.73
C VAL A 106 11.96 -14.67 -11.64
N SER A 107 12.08 -14.46 -12.94
CA SER A 107 12.13 -15.53 -13.94
C SER A 107 13.55 -16.01 -14.23
N ALA A 108 14.55 -15.13 -14.11
CA ALA A 108 15.94 -15.50 -14.30
C ALA A 108 16.90 -14.57 -13.55
N VAL A 109 18.00 -15.13 -13.05
CA VAL A 109 19.18 -14.39 -12.60
C VAL A 109 20.39 -15.03 -13.26
N THR A 110 21.10 -14.29 -14.10
CA THR A 110 22.21 -14.83 -14.91
C THR A 110 23.42 -13.92 -14.89
N LEU A 111 24.62 -14.48 -15.01
CA LEU A 111 25.84 -13.70 -15.21
C LEU A 111 26.02 -13.43 -16.70
N GLN A 112 26.24 -12.18 -17.05
CA GLN A 112 26.41 -11.71 -18.42
C GLN A 112 27.76 -11.01 -18.58
N LEU A 113 28.19 -10.87 -19.84
CA LEU A 113 29.40 -10.15 -20.21
C LEU A 113 29.01 -8.97 -21.11
N ASP A 114 29.48 -7.79 -20.75
CA ASP A 114 29.36 -6.60 -21.59
C ASP A 114 30.32 -6.74 -22.77
N GLN A 115 29.79 -6.81 -23.99
CA GLN A 115 30.61 -7.02 -25.19
C GLN A 115 31.48 -5.81 -25.55
N THR A 116 31.15 -4.61 -25.04
CA THR A 116 31.88 -3.38 -25.34
C THR A 116 33.03 -3.18 -24.34
N THR A 117 32.77 -3.42 -23.05
CA THR A 117 33.73 -3.15 -21.98
C THR A 117 34.45 -4.41 -21.48
N GLY A 118 33.94 -5.60 -21.80
CA GLY A 118 34.43 -6.88 -21.25
C GLY A 118 34.09 -7.08 -19.77
N ALA A 119 33.32 -6.17 -19.15
CA ALA A 119 32.94 -6.25 -17.75
C ALA A 119 31.83 -7.29 -17.55
N ARG A 120 31.87 -8.01 -16.41
CA ARG A 120 30.81 -8.95 -16.02
C ARG A 120 29.76 -8.24 -15.20
N PHE A 121 28.49 -8.55 -15.45
CA PHE A 121 27.35 -8.01 -14.70
C PHE A 121 26.30 -9.10 -14.46
N VAL A 122 25.44 -8.91 -13.47
CA VAL A 122 24.29 -9.78 -13.22
C VAL A 122 23.07 -9.23 -13.93
N GLN A 123 22.39 -10.06 -14.69
CA GLN A 123 21.09 -9.75 -15.29
C GLN A 123 19.99 -10.42 -14.46
N LEU A 124 19.08 -9.61 -13.93
CA LEU A 124 17.88 -10.07 -13.21
C LEU A 124 16.65 -9.77 -14.07
N VAL A 125 15.83 -10.80 -14.30
CA VAL A 125 14.61 -10.70 -15.12
C VAL A 125 13.40 -10.97 -14.24
N THR A 126 12.42 -10.07 -14.27
CA THR A 126 11.11 -10.27 -13.67
C THR A 126 10.08 -10.58 -14.74
N SER A 127 9.06 -11.38 -14.43
CA SER A 127 8.05 -11.79 -15.41
C SER A 127 6.73 -11.01 -15.35
N ASP A 128 6.47 -10.26 -14.28
CA ASP A 128 5.22 -9.48 -14.14
C ASP A 128 5.43 -8.23 -13.24
N PRO A 129 5.66 -7.04 -13.84
CA PRO A 129 5.86 -6.81 -15.28
C PRO A 129 7.17 -7.41 -15.79
N LEU A 130 7.25 -7.67 -17.11
CA LEU A 130 8.49 -8.09 -17.77
C LEU A 130 9.50 -6.95 -17.73
N MET A 131 10.49 -7.05 -16.85
CA MET A 131 11.56 -6.08 -16.70
C MET A 131 12.90 -6.79 -16.67
N VAL A 132 13.92 -6.16 -17.25
CA VAL A 132 15.28 -6.66 -17.29
C VAL A 132 16.19 -5.65 -16.61
N TYR A 133 16.78 -6.04 -15.50
CA TYR A 133 17.70 -5.22 -14.72
C TYR A 133 19.13 -5.68 -14.97
N ARG A 134 20.01 -4.71 -15.16
CA ARG A 134 21.45 -4.90 -15.14
C ARG A 134 21.97 -4.42 -13.78
N LEU A 135 22.69 -5.30 -13.09
CA LEU A 135 23.33 -5.03 -11.81
C LEU A 135 24.83 -5.27 -11.96
N GLU A 136 25.63 -4.29 -11.59
CA GLU A 136 27.07 -4.52 -11.47
C GLU A 136 27.34 -5.51 -10.32
N LEU A 137 28.47 -6.21 -10.36
CA LEU A 137 28.74 -7.29 -9.39
C LEU A 137 28.70 -6.82 -7.93
N GLY A 138 29.13 -5.58 -7.68
CA GLY A 138 29.07 -4.96 -6.35
C GLY A 138 27.63 -4.74 -5.88
N GLU A 139 26.76 -4.23 -6.76
CA GLU A 139 25.35 -3.96 -6.47
C GLU A 139 24.58 -5.27 -6.22
N ALA A 140 24.81 -6.28 -7.06
CA ALA A 140 24.22 -7.60 -6.88
C ALA A 140 24.63 -8.23 -5.54
N LYS A 141 25.90 -8.09 -5.15
CA LYS A 141 26.40 -8.58 -3.87
C LYS A 141 25.79 -7.84 -2.67
N ALA A 142 25.63 -6.52 -2.78
CA ALA A 142 24.99 -5.70 -1.74
C ALA A 142 23.53 -6.12 -1.53
N LEU A 143 22.75 -6.21 -2.62
CA LEU A 143 21.36 -6.63 -2.59
C LEU A 143 21.21 -8.04 -1.99
N ALA A 144 22.04 -8.99 -2.41
CA ALA A 144 22.01 -10.36 -1.88
C ALA A 144 22.27 -10.40 -0.36
N LYS A 145 23.19 -9.56 0.12
CA LYS A 145 23.50 -9.46 1.55
C LYS A 145 22.32 -8.88 2.33
N GLU A 146 21.72 -7.79 1.88
CA GLU A 146 20.57 -7.16 2.56
C GLU A 146 19.38 -8.12 2.67
N LEU A 147 19.08 -8.85 1.60
CA LEU A 147 18.03 -9.86 1.60
C LEU A 147 18.32 -10.98 2.62
N ALA A 148 19.54 -11.51 2.63
CA ALA A 148 19.94 -12.56 3.56
C ALA A 148 19.88 -12.10 5.03
N ASP A 149 20.31 -10.88 5.32
CA ASP A 149 20.29 -10.32 6.68
C ASP A 149 18.86 -10.20 7.24
N VAL A 150 17.91 -9.73 6.41
CA VAL A 150 16.50 -9.62 6.79
C VAL A 150 15.86 -11.00 6.97
N VAL A 151 16.14 -11.96 6.09
CA VAL A 151 15.66 -13.35 6.23
C VAL A 151 16.14 -13.95 7.55
N HIS A 152 17.43 -13.86 7.84
CA HIS A 152 17.99 -14.39 9.09
C HIS A 152 17.38 -13.72 10.34
N ALA A 153 17.05 -12.42 10.28
CA ALA A 153 16.36 -11.74 11.38
C ALA A 153 14.94 -12.27 11.60
N GLY A 154 14.19 -12.50 10.52
CA GLY A 154 12.86 -13.11 10.57
C GLY A 154 12.87 -14.53 11.14
N GLU A 155 13.81 -15.36 10.71
CA GLU A 155 13.94 -16.75 11.18
C GLU A 155 14.31 -16.85 12.66
N ARG A 156 15.08 -15.89 13.20
CA ARG A 156 15.42 -15.84 14.63
C ARG A 156 14.23 -15.43 15.50
N GLY A 157 13.37 -14.51 15.01
CA GLY A 157 12.19 -14.04 15.73
C GLY A 157 10.98 -14.97 15.70
N ALA A 158 11.01 -16.01 14.86
CA ALA A 158 9.95 -17.01 14.72
C ALA A 158 10.17 -18.27 15.58
N ARG A 159 11.15 -18.26 16.50
CA ARG A 159 11.42 -19.33 17.47
C ARG A 159 10.81 -19.04 18.83
#